data_AF-A0A314U8U4-F1
#
_entry.id   AF-A0A314U8U4-F1
#
_cell.length_a   1.000
_cell.length_b   1.000
_cell.length_c   1.000
_cell.angle_alpha   90.00
_cell.angle_beta   90.00
_cell.angle_gamma   90.00
#
_symmetry.space_group_name_H-M   'P 1'
#
loop_
_entity.id
_entity.type
_entity.pdbx_description
1 polymer ?
#
loop_
_entity_poly.entity_id
_entity_poly.type
_entity_poly.pdbx_seq_one_letter_code
_entity_poly.pdbx_strand_id
1 'polypeptide(L)'
;MPAQKIETGHQDIVHDVAMDYYGKRLATASSDATIKIIGVGSGSQHLATLSAHRGPVWEVAWAHPKFGSLLASCSYDGQVIIWKEGNPNEWQQAHVFNDHKSSAGWWLGHH
;
A
#
# COMPACT_ATOMS: atom_id res chain seq x y z
N MET A 1 7.70 9.79 26.30
CA MET A 1 8.34 8.73 25.50
C MET A 1 9.18 9.42 24.45
N PRO A 2 10.48 9.07 24.26
CA PRO A 2 11.30 9.69 23.23
C PRO A 2 10.71 9.36 21.84
N ALA A 3 10.71 10.34 20.95
CA ALA A 3 10.30 10.12 19.57
C ALA A 3 11.30 9.15 18.90
N GLN A 4 10.83 7.96 18.54
CA GLN A 4 11.65 6.99 17.81
C GLN A 4 11.63 7.37 16.33
N LYS A 5 12.76 7.85 15.82
CA LYS A 5 12.93 8.09 14.39
C LYS A 5 13.04 6.74 13.68
N ILE A 6 12.05 6.43 12.85
CA ILE A 6 12.05 5.23 12.01
C ILE A 6 12.53 5.66 10.63
N GLU A 7 13.73 5.21 10.25
CA GLU A 7 14.23 5.44 8.89
C GLU A 7 13.61 4.38 7.98
N THR A 8 12.65 4.81 7.17
CA THR A 8 11.88 3.97 6.26
C THR A 8 12.71 3.55 5.03
N GLY A 9 13.79 4.27 4.74
CA GLY A 9 14.64 4.05 3.56
C GLY A 9 13.95 4.42 2.24
N HIS A 10 12.95 5.30 2.28
CA HIS A 10 12.35 5.88 1.08
C HIS A 10 13.33 6.83 0.39
N GLN A 11 13.29 6.86 -0.94
CA GLN A 11 14.16 7.74 -1.74
C GLN A 11 13.57 9.15 -1.91
N ASP A 12 12.30 9.33 -1.52
CA ASP A 12 11.56 10.57 -1.68
C ASP A 12 10.64 10.83 -0.47
N ILE A 13 9.81 11.86 -0.57
CA ILE A 13 8.87 12.32 0.46
C ILE A 13 7.87 11.22 0.78
N VAL A 14 7.73 10.95 2.08
CA VAL A 14 6.65 10.10 2.62
C VAL A 14 5.40 10.95 2.70
N HIS A 15 4.37 10.57 1.95
CA HIS A 15 3.09 11.28 1.94
C HIS A 15 2.19 10.85 3.09
N ASP A 16 2.18 9.55 3.39
CA ASP A 16 1.27 8.99 4.37
C ASP A 16 1.86 7.76 5.08
N VAL A 17 1.35 7.50 6.27
CA VAL A 17 1.76 6.41 7.14
C VAL A 17 0.58 5.86 7.92
N ALA A 18 0.39 4.55 7.84
CA ALA A 18 -0.68 3.86 8.55
C ALA A 18 -0.13 2.72 9.41
N MET A 19 -0.55 2.67 10.67
CA MET A 19 -0.28 1.54 11.56
C MET A 19 -1.32 0.44 11.37
N ASP A 20 -0.87 -0.81 11.47
CA ASP A 20 -1.74 -1.97 11.60
C ASP A 20 -2.54 -1.90 12.91
N TYR A 21 -3.69 -2.59 12.94
CA TYR A 21 -4.63 -2.60 14.06
C TYR A 21 -3.98 -3.00 15.39
N TYR A 22 -2.99 -3.90 15.35
CA TYR A 22 -2.26 -4.35 16.53
C TYR A 22 -1.05 -3.48 16.90
N GLY A 23 -0.74 -2.44 16.12
CA GLY A 23 0.43 -1.58 16.33
C GLY A 23 1.78 -2.26 16.11
N LYS A 24 1.80 -3.44 15.49
CA LYS A 24 3.02 -4.25 15.25
C LYS A 24 3.68 -3.96 13.91
N ARG A 25 2.96 -3.33 13.00
CA ARG A 25 3.40 -3.05 11.63
C ARG A 25 3.00 -1.64 11.24
N LEU A 26 3.84 -1.01 10.43
CA LEU A 26 3.69 0.32 9.88
C LEU A 26 3.79 0.21 8.37
N ALA A 27 2.84 0.75 7.64
CA ALA A 27 2.93 0.94 6.20
C ALA A 27 3.22 2.41 5.92
N THR A 28 4.16 2.68 5.02
CA THR A 28 4.54 4.02 4.61
C THR A 28 4.42 4.15 3.10
N ALA A 29 3.70 5.18 2.64
CA ALA A 29 3.51 5.51 1.24
C ALA A 29 4.41 6.69 0.86
N SER A 30 5.08 6.59 -0.27
CA SER A 30 6.09 7.56 -0.71
C SER A 30 5.90 7.98 -2.17
N SER A 31 6.44 9.16 -2.51
CA SER A 31 6.51 9.65 -3.89
C SER A 31 7.40 8.78 -4.78
N ASP A 32 8.24 7.91 -4.20
CA ASP A 32 9.07 6.94 -4.93
C ASP A 32 8.28 5.78 -5.59
N ALA A 33 6.95 5.88 -5.62
CA ALA A 33 6.00 4.88 -6.13
C ALA A 33 6.04 3.54 -5.38
N THR A 34 6.64 3.51 -4.18
CA THR A 34 6.71 2.31 -3.35
C THR A 34 5.97 2.50 -2.02
N ILE A 35 5.42 1.41 -1.52
CA ILE A 35 4.91 1.31 -0.16
C ILE A 35 5.84 0.37 0.61
N LYS A 36 6.35 0.80 1.75
CA LYS A 36 7.19 -0.05 2.60
C LYS A 36 6.42 -0.45 3.85
N ILE A 37 6.58 -1.72 4.24
CA ILE A 37 6.00 -2.27 5.45
C ILE A 37 7.13 -2.55 6.44
N ILE A 38 7.00 -1.99 7.62
CA ILE A 38 8.02 -1.98 8.66
C ILE A 38 7.42 -2.58 9.93
N GLY A 39 8.09 -3.56 10.51
CA GLY A 39 7.75 -4.10 11.83
C GLY A 39 8.11 -3.10 12.91
N VAL A 40 7.14 -2.77 13.76
CA VAL A 40 7.30 -1.90 14.93
C VAL A 40 7.37 -2.80 16.16
N GLY A 41 8.55 -2.91 16.73
CA GLY A 41 8.84 -3.73 17.93
C GLY A 41 10.12 -3.28 18.60
N SER A 42 10.93 -4.21 19.14
CA SER A 42 12.24 -3.90 19.73
C SER A 42 13.28 -3.38 18.73
N GLY A 43 12.92 -3.26 17.45
CA GLY A 43 13.64 -2.56 16.39
C GLY A 43 12.72 -2.29 15.21
N SER A 44 13.07 -1.30 14.39
CA SER A 44 12.41 -1.05 13.10
C SER A 44 12.95 -2.03 12.08
N GLN A 45 12.17 -3.04 11.73
CA GLN A 45 12.59 -4.06 10.75
C GLN A 45 11.83 -3.87 9.44
N HIS A 46 12.55 -3.77 8.32
CA HIS A 46 11.92 -3.83 7.01
C HIS A 46 11.30 -5.22 6.78
N LEU A 47 9.99 -5.28 6.55
CA LEU A 47 9.27 -6.53 6.30
C LEU A 47 9.05 -6.75 4.81
N ALA A 48 8.57 -5.74 4.09
CA ALA A 48 8.27 -5.84 2.66
C ALA A 48 8.32 -4.49 1.95
N THR A 49 8.59 -4.51 0.65
CA THR A 49 8.44 -3.37 -0.26
C THR A 49 7.42 -3.74 -1.34
N LEU A 50 6.40 -2.91 -1.51
CA LEU A 50 5.36 -3.04 -2.52
C LEU A 50 5.64 -2.00 -3.60
N SER A 51 5.98 -2.44 -4.82
CA SER A 51 6.43 -1.56 -5.90
C SER A 51 5.64 -1.82 -7.18
N ALA A 52 4.34 -1.53 -7.17
CA ALA A 52 3.51 -1.75 -8.35
C ALA A 52 2.78 -0.52 -8.88
N HIS A 53 2.77 0.58 -8.13
CA HIS A 53 2.29 1.86 -8.64
C HIS A 53 3.30 2.42 -9.65
N ARG A 54 2.80 3.12 -10.67
CA ARG A 54 3.64 3.81 -11.65
C ARG A 54 3.90 5.26 -11.27
N GLY A 55 3.14 5.79 -10.31
CA GLY A 55 3.27 7.14 -9.82
C GLY A 55 3.38 7.22 -8.28
N PRO A 56 3.50 8.46 -7.76
CA PRO A 56 3.52 8.75 -6.34
C PRO A 56 2.33 8.14 -5.61
N VAL A 57 2.59 7.40 -4.53
CA VAL A 57 1.55 6.86 -3.66
C VAL A 57 1.20 7.92 -2.63
N TRP A 58 -0.09 8.27 -2.56
CA TRP A 58 -0.55 9.35 -1.69
C TRP A 58 -1.03 8.86 -0.34
N GLU A 59 -1.74 7.73 -0.32
CA GLU A 59 -2.41 7.25 0.88
C GLU A 59 -2.33 5.73 0.98
N VAL A 60 -2.28 5.24 2.22
CA VAL A 60 -2.27 3.82 2.53
C VAL A 60 -3.19 3.53 3.71
N ALA A 61 -4.00 2.48 3.60
CA ALA A 61 -4.95 2.10 4.65
C ALA A 61 -4.93 0.60 4.93
N TRP A 62 -4.90 0.24 6.21
CA TRP A 62 -5.02 -1.15 6.66
C TRP A 62 -6.49 -1.55 6.77
N ALA A 63 -6.81 -2.74 6.28
CA ALA A 63 -8.12 -3.33 6.49
C ALA A 63 -8.23 -3.95 7.89
N HIS A 64 -9.47 -4.17 8.32
CA HIS A 64 -9.72 -4.83 9.60
C HIS A 64 -9.24 -6.30 9.57
N PRO A 65 -8.57 -6.79 10.63
CA PRO A 65 -7.97 -8.15 10.65
C PRO A 65 -8.98 -9.30 10.46
N LYS A 66 -10.28 -9.04 10.64
CA LYS A 66 -11.37 -9.99 10.33
C LYS A 66 -11.37 -10.44 8.85
N PHE A 67 -10.87 -9.60 7.94
CA PHE A 67 -10.77 -9.91 6.51
C PHE A 67 -9.38 -10.43 6.10
N GLY A 68 -8.48 -10.61 7.06
CA GLY A 68 -7.06 -10.90 6.84
C GLY A 68 -6.21 -9.64 6.75
N SER A 69 -4.91 -9.84 6.53
CA SER A 69 -3.94 -8.77 6.27
C SER A 69 -4.15 -8.22 4.86
N LEU A 70 -5.01 -7.22 4.75
CA LEU A 70 -5.27 -6.48 3.52
C LEU A 70 -4.84 -5.03 3.71
N LEU A 71 -4.30 -4.45 2.64
CA LEU A 71 -3.83 -3.08 2.62
C LEU A 71 -4.26 -2.42 1.32
N ALA A 72 -4.93 -1.28 1.41
CA ALA A 72 -5.31 -0.46 0.27
C ALA A 72 -4.28 0.64 0.07
N SER A 73 -3.97 0.95 -1.19
CA SER A 73 -3.08 2.05 -1.54
C SER A 73 -3.60 2.77 -2.76
N CYS A 74 -3.54 4.10 -2.76
CA CYS A 74 -3.94 4.93 -3.88
C CYS A 74 -2.75 5.75 -4.41
N SER A 75 -2.69 5.91 -5.73
CA SER A 75 -1.60 6.59 -6.41
C SER A 75 -2.11 7.65 -7.38
N TYR A 76 -1.22 8.59 -7.71
CA TYR A 76 -1.49 9.65 -8.69
C TYR A 76 -1.77 9.12 -10.11
N ASP A 77 -1.36 7.88 -10.39
CA ASP A 77 -1.64 7.20 -11.66
C ASP A 77 -3.14 6.85 -11.86
N GLY A 78 -3.99 7.15 -10.88
CA GLY A 78 -5.41 6.84 -10.89
C GLY A 78 -5.70 5.37 -10.62
N GLN A 79 -4.72 4.63 -10.11
CA GLN A 79 -4.85 3.24 -9.70
C GLN A 79 -5.01 3.14 -8.18
N VAL A 80 -5.95 2.31 -7.75
CA VAL A 80 -6.06 1.86 -6.37
C VAL A 80 -5.74 0.37 -6.33
N ILE A 81 -4.71 0.01 -5.58
CA ILE A 81 -4.24 -1.37 -5.47
C ILE A 81 -4.56 -1.88 -4.07
N ILE A 82 -5.28 -3.00 -4.03
CA ILE A 82 -5.51 -3.79 -2.83
C ILE A 82 -4.47 -4.88 -2.77
N TRP A 83 -3.68 -4.84 -1.71
CA TRP A 83 -2.64 -5.80 -1.39
C TRP A 83 -3.18 -6.81 -0.38
N LYS A 84 -2.89 -8.09 -0.63
CA LYS A 84 -3.20 -9.18 0.29
C LYS A 84 -1.92 -9.87 0.69
N GLU A 85 -1.72 -10.03 1.98
CA GLU A 85 -0.66 -10.87 2.53
C GLU A 85 -1.14 -12.33 2.50
N GLY A 86 -0.51 -13.16 1.66
CA GLY A 86 -0.80 -14.60 1.61
C GLY A 86 -0.02 -15.35 2.69
N ASN A 87 1.28 -15.09 2.72
CA ASN A 87 2.22 -15.60 3.71
C ASN A 87 2.87 -14.42 4.45
N PRO A 88 3.46 -14.61 5.66
CA PRO A 88 4.10 -13.53 6.39
C PRO A 88 5.13 -12.79 5.53
N ASN A 89 4.94 -11.48 5.36
CA ASN A 89 5.77 -10.59 4.53
C ASN A 89 5.68 -10.84 3.01
N GLU A 90 4.83 -11.76 2.55
CA GLU A 90 4.58 -12.02 1.14
C GLU A 90 3.28 -11.32 0.72
N TRP A 91 3.46 -10.18 0.07
CA TRP A 91 2.37 -9.33 -0.36
C TRP A 91 2.15 -9.44 -1.86
N GLN A 92 0.90 -9.71 -2.23
CA GLN A 92 0.48 -9.84 -3.61
C GLN A 92 -0.60 -8.82 -3.92
N GLN A 93 -0.64 -8.36 -5.16
CA GLN A 93 -1.72 -7.51 -5.65
C GLN A 93 -2.97 -8.36 -5.82
N ALA A 94 -3.94 -8.21 -4.92
CA ALA A 94 -5.20 -8.95 -5.02
C ALA A 94 -6.13 -8.31 -6.04
N HIS A 95 -6.24 -6.98 -6.02
CA HIS A 95 -7.09 -6.23 -6.93
C HIS A 95 -6.42 -4.92 -7.33
N VAL A 96 -6.58 -4.54 -8.59
CA VAL A 96 -6.15 -3.25 -9.14
C VAL A 96 -7.37 -2.58 -9.73
N PHE A 97 -7.79 -1.47 -9.15
CA PHE A 97 -8.88 -0.64 -9.61
C PHE A 97 -8.31 0.53 -10.39
N ASN A 98 -8.78 0.69 -11.63
CA ASN A 98 -8.41 1.79 -12.51
C ASN A 98 -9.66 2.64 -12.74
N ASP A 99 -10.12 3.34 -11.70
CA ASP A 99 -11.39 4.08 -11.75
C ASP A 99 -11.26 5.48 -12.38
N HIS A 100 -10.29 5.64 -13.28
CA HIS A 100 -10.23 6.75 -14.24
C HIS A 100 -10.40 6.25 -15.68
N LYS A 101 -11.06 5.10 -15.90
CA LYS A 101 -11.64 4.80 -17.20
C LYS A 101 -12.94 5.59 -17.34
N SER A 102 -12.83 6.77 -17.96
CA SER A 102 -13.92 7.32 -18.72
C SER A 102 -14.61 6.20 -19.51
N SER A 103 -15.92 6.09 -19.33
CA SER A 103 -16.78 5.14 -20.00
C SER A 103 -16.60 5.24 -21.52
N ALA A 104 -15.83 4.33 -22.12
CA ALA A 104 -15.75 4.22 -23.56
C ALA A 104 -15.76 2.73 -23.95
N GLY A 105 -16.91 2.30 -24.46
CA GLY A 105 -16.98 1.18 -25.42
C GLY A 105 -17.37 -0.19 -24.87
N TRP A 106 -18.53 -0.33 -24.23
CA TRP A 106 -19.28 -1.61 -24.24
C TRP A 106 -20.54 -1.48 -25.09
N TRP A 107 -20.35 -1.15 -26.36
CA TRP A 107 -21.38 -1.33 -27.38
C TRP A 107 -20.76 -1.98 -28.62
N LEU A 108 -21.43 -3.05 -29.07
CA LEU A 108 -21.24 -3.83 -30.30
C LEU A 108 -20.24 -5.01 -30.19
N GLY A 109 -20.62 -6.27 -30.44
CA GLY A 109 -21.86 -6.74 -31.03
C GLY A 109 -22.12 -8.22 -30.73
N HIS A 110 -23.37 -8.50 -30.40
CA HIS A 110 -24.00 -9.78 -30.66
C HIS A 110 -24.97 -9.52 -31.81
N HIS A 111 -24.63 -10.02 -33.00
CA HIS A 111 -25.59 -10.26 -34.06
C HIS A 111 -25.13 -11.42 -34.93
#